data_AF-A0A2W5KTM0-F1
#
_entry.id   AF-A0A2W5KTM0-F1
#
_cell.length_a   1.000
_cell.length_b   1.000
_cell.length_c   1.000
_cell.angle_alpha   90.00
_cell.angle_beta   90.00
_cell.angle_gamma   90.00
#
_symmetry.space_group_name_H-M   'P 1'
#
loop_
_entity.id
_entity.type
_entity.pdbx_description
1 polymer ?
#
loop_
_entity_poly.entity_id
_entity_poly.type
_entity_poly.pdbx_seq_one_letter_code
_entity_poly.pdbx_strand_id
1 'polypeptide(L)'
;MRRLPAAVALVLIALAAAWWWWRPAGGDGEASDGEPTTSAPAVDPAHPDPADEGRTVSLTGELSISGAPRDDQLGVTARAALLHRDVAMFQWRERCEGDDCRYDTSWEDGAIDSRAFRDADAHRNPTGQPFADAVFEADAVRIGALTVEPALLRTLPTQPLAVTLGQLPPNLAASFSVRDGALYSGDPDAPAVGDVRIRYRQLQAGTVTLTGIQRGTHLHPIP
;
A
#
# COMPACT_ATOMS: atom_id res chain seq x y z
N MET A 1 27.04 60.20 14.71
CA MET A 1 27.25 58.75 14.91
C MET A 1 27.97 58.53 16.24
N ARG A 2 27.24 58.26 17.34
CA ARG A 2 27.84 58.05 18.67
C ARG A 2 28.31 56.60 18.78
N ARG A 3 29.62 56.37 18.80
CA ARG A 3 30.21 55.06 19.10
C ARG A 3 30.06 54.80 20.60
N LEU A 4 29.45 53.68 20.98
CA LEU A 4 29.42 53.25 22.37
C LEU A 4 30.86 53.02 22.86
N PRO A 5 31.26 53.54 24.03
CA PRO A 5 32.60 53.31 24.56
C PRO A 5 32.77 51.83 24.87
N ALA A 6 33.94 51.26 24.53
CA ALA A 6 34.25 49.83 24.61
C ALA A 6 33.95 49.19 25.99
N ALA A 7 33.98 50.00 27.06
CA ALA A 7 33.61 49.58 28.40
C ALA A 7 32.14 49.12 28.52
N VAL A 8 31.21 49.75 27.78
CA VAL A 8 29.78 49.38 27.81
C VAL A 8 29.54 48.06 27.06
N ALA A 9 30.29 47.81 25.98
CA ALA A 9 30.20 46.55 25.24
C ALA A 9 30.71 45.36 26.08
N LEU A 10 31.78 45.55 26.86
CA LEU A 10 32.32 44.50 27.74
C LEU A 10 31.37 44.17 28.91
N VAL A 11 30.70 45.18 29.48
CA VAL A 11 29.69 44.95 30.53
C VAL A 11 28.51 44.16 29.99
N LEU A 12 28.04 44.46 28.77
CA LEU A 12 26.94 43.72 28.15
C LEU A 12 27.30 42.27 27.82
N ILE A 13 28.55 42.00 27.39
CA ILE A 13 29.02 40.63 27.14
C ILE A 13 29.14 39.84 28.45
N ALA A 14 29.66 40.45 29.51
CA ALA A 14 29.76 39.81 30.82
C ALA A 14 28.38 39.47 31.41
N LEU A 15 27.39 40.37 31.25
CA LEU A 15 26.01 40.13 31.69
C LEU A 15 25.32 39.05 30.85
N ALA A 16 25.57 38.99 29.54
CA ALA A 16 25.04 37.94 28.67
C ALA A 16 25.62 36.56 29.02
N ALA A 17 26.93 36.49 29.32
CA ALA A 17 27.59 35.25 29.74
C ALA A 17 27.12 34.79 31.12
N ALA A 18 26.95 35.72 32.07
CA ALA A 18 26.38 35.42 33.38
C ALA A 18 24.93 34.93 33.25
N TRP A 19 24.13 35.52 32.37
CA TRP A 19 22.77 35.07 32.08
C TRP A 19 22.73 33.69 31.43
N TRP A 20 23.68 33.37 30.55
CA TRP A 20 23.79 32.05 29.93
C TRP A 20 24.23 30.98 30.93
N TRP A 21 25.10 31.33 31.89
CA TRP A 21 25.53 30.44 32.98
C TRP A 21 24.41 30.22 34.01
N TRP A 22 23.58 31.24 34.27
CA TRP A 22 22.45 31.16 35.19
C TRP A 22 21.15 30.65 34.56
N ARG A 23 21.15 30.31 33.26
CA ARG A 23 20.02 29.55 32.72
C ARG A 23 19.97 28.22 33.50
N PRO A 24 18.89 27.94 34.24
CA PRO A 24 18.70 26.59 34.75
C PRO A 24 18.75 25.68 33.54
N ALA A 25 19.56 24.61 33.61
CA ALA A 25 19.48 23.56 32.62
C ALA A 25 18.02 23.11 32.63
N GLY A 26 17.26 23.53 31.61
CA GLY A 26 15.96 22.97 31.28
C GLY A 26 16.19 21.56 30.79
N GLY A 27 16.61 20.70 31.72
CA GLY A 27 16.44 19.28 31.65
C GLY A 27 14.97 19.03 31.89
N ASP A 28 14.18 19.30 30.85
CA ASP A 28 13.01 18.47 30.61
C ASP A 28 13.58 17.21 29.99
N GLY A 29 14.14 16.37 30.88
CA GLY A 29 14.07 14.94 30.68
C GLY A 29 12.60 14.60 30.65
N GLU A 30 11.96 14.79 29.49
CA GLU A 30 11.03 13.80 29.03
C GLU A 30 11.86 12.53 28.93
N ALA A 31 11.83 11.77 30.03
CA ALA A 31 11.71 10.35 29.93
C ALA A 31 10.65 10.12 28.87
N SER A 32 11.12 9.94 27.63
CA SER A 32 10.49 8.97 26.78
C SER A 32 10.54 7.70 27.63
N ASP A 33 9.46 7.47 28.37
CA ASP A 33 8.92 6.14 28.50
C ASP A 33 8.62 5.74 27.05
N GLY A 34 9.70 5.42 26.32
CA GLY A 34 9.66 4.50 25.23
C GLY A 34 9.14 3.26 25.92
N GLU A 35 7.83 3.09 25.85
CA GLU A 35 7.21 1.79 25.94
C GLU A 35 8.18 0.86 25.20
N PRO A 36 8.70 -0.19 25.85
CA PRO A 36 9.54 -1.13 25.13
C PRO A 36 8.62 -1.69 24.07
N THR A 37 8.71 -1.13 22.86
CA THR A 37 8.27 -1.76 21.64
C THR A 37 9.20 -2.95 21.59
N THR A 38 8.76 -4.02 22.25
CA THR A 38 9.52 -5.24 22.41
C THR A 38 9.48 -5.82 21.01
N SER A 39 10.41 -5.37 20.17
CA SER A 39 10.58 -5.88 18.83
C SER A 39 10.74 -7.37 18.97
N ALA A 40 9.88 -8.14 18.31
CA ALA A 40 9.95 -9.58 18.36
C ALA A 40 11.40 -10.04 18.07
N PRO A 41 11.91 -11.06 18.78
CA PRO A 41 13.28 -11.52 18.61
C PRO A 41 13.54 -11.85 17.14
N ALA A 42 14.67 -11.35 16.62
CA ALA A 42 15.13 -11.68 15.29
C ALA A 42 15.64 -13.13 15.27
N VAL A 43 15.14 -13.95 14.34
CA VAL A 43 15.52 -15.37 14.20
C VAL A 43 16.17 -15.62 12.84
N ASP A 44 16.97 -16.68 12.73
CA ASP A 44 17.54 -17.13 11.45
C ASP A 44 16.48 -17.88 10.64
N PRO A 45 15.96 -17.31 9.54
CA PRO A 45 14.95 -17.98 8.74
C PRO A 45 15.47 -19.23 8.01
N ALA A 46 16.78 -19.41 7.87
CA ALA A 46 17.36 -20.60 7.24
C ALA A 46 17.27 -21.84 8.13
N HIS A 47 17.22 -21.66 9.46
CA HIS A 47 17.20 -22.74 10.44
C HIS A 47 16.19 -22.44 11.56
N PRO A 48 14.88 -22.65 11.33
CA PRO A 48 13.85 -22.42 12.35
C PRO A 48 14.09 -23.25 13.60
N ASP A 49 14.21 -22.60 14.76
CA ASP A 49 14.45 -23.27 16.03
C ASP A 49 13.12 -23.79 16.60
N PRO A 50 12.97 -25.09 16.92
CA PRO A 50 11.79 -25.61 17.62
C PRO A 50 11.48 -24.88 18.94
N ALA A 51 12.47 -24.25 19.57
CA ALA A 51 12.24 -23.40 20.72
C ALA A 51 11.28 -22.26 20.39
N ASP A 52 11.32 -21.71 19.17
CA ASP A 52 10.53 -20.55 18.70
C ASP A 52 9.08 -20.88 18.37
N GLU A 53 8.70 -22.16 18.49
CA GLU A 53 7.33 -22.62 18.27
C GLU A 53 6.30 -21.84 19.10
N GLY A 54 5.27 -21.32 18.42
CA GLY A 54 4.19 -20.54 19.02
C GLY A 54 4.59 -19.15 19.50
N ARG A 55 5.85 -18.74 19.32
CA ARG A 55 6.35 -17.41 19.73
C ARG A 55 6.28 -16.43 18.56
N THR A 56 6.07 -15.16 18.89
CA THR A 56 6.23 -14.06 17.94
C THR A 56 7.71 -13.87 17.65
N VAL A 57 8.08 -13.96 16.38
CA VAL A 57 9.45 -13.80 15.87
C VAL A 57 9.47 -12.75 14.77
N SER A 58 10.62 -12.09 14.62
CA SER A 58 10.91 -11.22 13.49
C SER A 58 11.94 -11.91 12.59
N LEU A 59 11.76 -11.84 11.29
CA LEU A 59 12.70 -12.40 10.32
C LEU A 59 12.93 -11.44 9.19
N THR A 60 14.17 -11.43 8.69
CA THR A 60 14.57 -10.63 7.53
C THR A 60 15.24 -11.54 6.52
N GLY A 61 14.79 -11.48 5.27
CA GLY A 61 15.41 -12.25 4.20
C GLY A 61 14.70 -12.08 2.87
N GLU A 62 15.27 -12.68 1.84
CA GLU A 62 14.75 -12.62 0.48
C GLU A 62 13.54 -13.54 0.31
N LEU A 63 12.46 -13.01 -0.27
CA LEU A 63 11.29 -13.78 -0.66
C LEU A 63 11.61 -14.70 -1.85
N SER A 64 11.69 -16.00 -1.59
CA SER A 64 11.73 -17.04 -2.61
C SER A 64 10.31 -17.41 -3.04
N ILE A 65 10.01 -17.30 -4.34
CA ILE A 65 8.68 -17.55 -4.91
C ILE A 65 8.71 -18.86 -5.72
N SER A 66 7.70 -19.71 -5.50
CA SER A 66 7.41 -20.89 -6.32
C SER A 66 6.01 -20.77 -6.90
N GLY A 67 5.86 -20.98 -8.22
CA GLY A 67 4.59 -20.82 -8.92
C GLY A 67 4.18 -19.35 -9.04
N ALA A 68 4.15 -18.80 -10.25
CA ALA A 68 3.79 -17.40 -10.44
C ALA A 68 2.27 -17.21 -10.28
N PRO A 69 1.79 -16.19 -9.53
CA PRO A 69 0.38 -15.85 -9.49
C PRO A 69 -0.15 -15.53 -10.89
N ARG A 70 -1.41 -15.89 -11.12
CA ARG A 70 -2.07 -15.71 -12.40
C ARG A 70 -3.53 -15.26 -12.22
N ASP A 71 -3.89 -14.23 -12.97
CA ASP A 71 -5.27 -13.88 -13.25
C ASP A 71 -5.75 -14.65 -14.47
N ASP A 72 -6.54 -15.70 -14.26
CA ASP A 72 -7.05 -16.52 -15.35
C ASP A 72 -8.11 -15.83 -16.21
N GLN A 73 -8.79 -14.80 -15.70
CA GLN A 73 -9.81 -14.08 -16.46
C GLN A 73 -9.17 -13.17 -17.53
N LEU A 74 -8.04 -12.56 -17.20
CA LEU A 74 -7.35 -11.60 -18.07
C LEU A 74 -6.02 -12.13 -18.64
N GLY A 75 -5.57 -13.30 -18.20
CA GLY A 75 -4.31 -13.93 -18.65
C GLY A 75 -3.04 -13.33 -18.04
N VAL A 76 -3.16 -12.34 -17.17
CA VAL A 76 -2.01 -11.63 -16.58
C VAL A 76 -1.31 -12.52 -15.55
N THR A 77 0.00 -12.66 -15.67
CA THR A 77 0.87 -13.34 -14.70
C THR A 77 2.07 -12.46 -14.36
N ALA A 78 2.62 -12.65 -13.17
CA ALA A 78 3.76 -11.89 -12.67
C ALA A 78 4.71 -12.77 -11.87
N ARG A 79 6.03 -12.53 -12.00
CA ARG A 79 7.04 -13.14 -11.12
C ARG A 79 7.05 -12.41 -9.78
N ALA A 80 6.02 -12.65 -8.97
CA ALA A 80 5.71 -11.92 -7.76
C ALA A 80 5.10 -12.87 -6.71
N ALA A 81 5.19 -12.50 -5.44
CA ALA A 81 4.57 -13.25 -4.35
C ALA A 81 3.03 -13.07 -4.35
N LEU A 82 2.58 -11.86 -4.70
CA LEU A 82 1.17 -11.50 -4.86
C LEU A 82 0.98 -10.67 -6.13
N LEU A 83 -0.16 -10.84 -6.78
CA LEU A 83 -0.66 -10.02 -7.88
C LEU A 83 -2.04 -9.49 -7.52
N HIS A 84 -2.20 -8.18 -7.46
CA HIS A 84 -3.45 -7.50 -7.17
C HIS A 84 -4.01 -6.92 -8.47
N ARG A 85 -5.28 -7.18 -8.74
CA ARG A 85 -6.07 -6.53 -9.79
C ARG A 85 -6.99 -5.52 -9.12
N ASP A 86 -6.86 -4.26 -9.51
CA ASP A 86 -7.74 -3.17 -9.11
C ASP A 86 -8.58 -2.74 -10.34
N VAL A 87 -9.91 -2.74 -10.20
CA VAL A 87 -10.86 -2.44 -11.27
C VAL A 87 -11.67 -1.21 -10.90
N ALA A 88 -11.53 -0.16 -11.70
CA ALA A 88 -12.39 1.02 -11.63
C ALA A 88 -13.36 1.06 -12.81
N MET A 89 -14.55 1.61 -12.60
CA MET A 89 -15.52 1.91 -13.65
C MET A 89 -15.68 3.41 -13.79
N PHE A 90 -15.67 3.92 -15.01
CA PHE A 90 -16.04 5.31 -15.28
C PHE A 90 -17.56 5.40 -15.18
N GLN A 91 -18.07 6.11 -14.19
CA GLN A 91 -19.49 6.09 -13.86
C GLN A 91 -19.93 7.39 -13.20
N TRP A 92 -21.23 7.62 -13.15
CA TRP A 92 -21.81 8.74 -12.41
C TRP A 92 -21.60 8.57 -10.91
N ARG A 93 -21.31 9.69 -10.26
CA ARG A 93 -21.30 9.83 -8.80
C ARG A 93 -22.20 11.01 -8.42
N GLU A 94 -23.03 10.78 -7.41
CA GLU A 94 -23.85 11.82 -6.77
C GLU A 94 -23.14 12.36 -5.52
N ARG A 95 -23.20 13.68 -5.31
CA ARG A 95 -22.77 14.33 -4.08
C ARG A 95 -23.84 15.32 -3.65
N CYS A 96 -24.41 15.15 -2.46
CA CYS A 96 -25.48 16.01 -1.96
C CYS A 96 -25.05 16.82 -0.74
N GLU A 97 -25.47 18.08 -0.69
CA GLU A 97 -25.38 18.96 0.48
C GLU A 97 -26.81 19.36 0.85
N GLY A 98 -27.40 18.64 1.81
CA GLY A 98 -28.84 18.77 2.10
C GLY A 98 -29.69 18.26 0.94
N ASP A 99 -30.48 19.15 0.34
CA ASP A 99 -31.35 18.84 -0.80
C ASP A 99 -30.71 19.10 -2.17
N ASP A 100 -29.60 19.83 -2.20
CA ASP A 100 -28.91 20.14 -3.44
C ASP A 100 -27.90 19.02 -3.76
N CYS A 101 -28.12 18.33 -4.88
CA CYS A 101 -27.23 17.28 -5.37
C CYS A 101 -26.53 17.69 -6.66
N ARG A 102 -25.24 17.39 -6.74
CA ARG A 102 -24.41 17.52 -7.95
C ARG A 102 -23.99 16.15 -8.45
N TYR A 103 -23.81 16.06 -9.77
CA TYR A 103 -23.41 14.84 -10.44
C TYR A 103 -22.17 15.09 -11.28
N ASP A 104 -21.24 14.15 -11.23
CA ASP A 104 -20.05 14.13 -12.07
C ASP A 104 -19.71 12.69 -12.42
N THR A 105 -19.05 12.49 -13.55
CA THR A 105 -18.50 11.20 -13.93
C THR A 105 -17.05 11.09 -13.50
N SER A 106 -16.69 9.98 -12.85
CA SER A 106 -15.33 9.70 -12.43
C SER A 106 -15.02 8.21 -12.52
N TRP A 107 -13.73 7.88 -12.53
CA TRP A 107 -13.26 6.51 -12.32
C TRP A 107 -13.40 6.17 -10.85
N GLU A 108 -14.36 5.32 -10.51
CA GLU A 108 -14.65 4.91 -9.14
C GLU A 108 -14.40 3.41 -9.00
N ASP A 109 -13.92 3.01 -7.82
CA ASP A 109 -13.70 1.60 -7.50
C ASP A 109 -15.05 0.94 -7.19
N GLY A 110 -15.31 -0.23 -7.78
CA GLY A 110 -16.60 -0.91 -7.68
C GLY A 110 -17.77 -0.22 -8.41
N ALA A 111 -18.93 -0.87 -8.41
CA ALA A 111 -20.14 -0.34 -9.03
C ALA A 111 -20.93 0.54 -8.04
N ILE A 112 -21.28 1.77 -8.44
CA ILE A 112 -22.19 2.64 -7.68
C ILE A 112 -23.63 2.36 -8.07
N ASP A 113 -24.47 2.06 -7.08
CA ASP A 113 -25.90 1.87 -7.28
C ASP A 113 -26.63 3.20 -7.54
N SER A 114 -26.62 3.62 -8.82
CA SER A 114 -27.30 4.84 -9.28
C SER A 114 -28.82 4.85 -9.09
N ARG A 115 -29.46 3.72 -8.76
CA ARG A 115 -30.92 3.69 -8.48
C ARG A 115 -31.26 4.45 -7.20
N ALA A 116 -30.28 4.66 -6.33
CA ALA A 116 -30.41 5.43 -5.11
C ALA A 116 -30.21 6.93 -5.32
N PHE A 117 -29.80 7.38 -6.52
CA PHE A 117 -29.62 8.80 -6.82
C PHE A 117 -30.96 9.55 -6.82
N ARG A 118 -30.93 10.83 -6.45
CA ARG A 118 -32.10 11.72 -6.47
C ARG A 118 -32.65 11.91 -7.89
N ASP A 119 -31.77 11.93 -8.89
CA ASP A 119 -32.12 11.96 -10.32
C ASP A 119 -31.50 10.77 -11.06
N ALA A 120 -31.98 9.57 -10.71
CA ALA A 120 -31.50 8.32 -11.28
C ALA A 120 -31.74 8.18 -12.80
N ASP A 121 -32.81 8.79 -13.34
CA ASP A 121 -33.16 8.66 -14.76
C ASP A 121 -32.15 9.34 -15.69
N ALA A 122 -31.58 10.46 -15.26
CA ALA A 122 -30.55 11.19 -15.99
C ALA A 122 -29.13 10.64 -15.73
N HIS A 123 -28.90 9.90 -14.64
CA HIS A 123 -27.56 9.51 -14.18
C HIS A 123 -27.43 8.00 -13.93
N ARG A 124 -27.88 7.19 -14.89
CA ARG A 124 -27.82 5.73 -14.79
C ARG A 124 -26.40 5.20 -14.94
N ASN A 125 -25.99 4.36 -14.00
CA ASN A 125 -24.80 3.51 -14.08
C ASN A 125 -25.18 2.08 -14.49
N PRO A 126 -24.24 1.33 -15.08
CA PRO A 126 -24.40 -0.10 -15.25
C PRO A 126 -24.63 -0.81 -13.91
N THR A 127 -25.46 -1.85 -13.92
CA THR A 127 -25.85 -2.58 -12.70
C THR A 127 -24.77 -3.50 -12.14
N GLY A 128 -23.63 -3.62 -12.81
CA GLY A 128 -22.53 -4.48 -12.37
C GLY A 128 -21.23 -4.17 -13.09
N GLN A 129 -20.13 -4.65 -12.50
CA GLN A 129 -18.78 -4.50 -13.03
C GLN A 129 -18.35 -5.82 -13.70
N PRO A 130 -17.82 -5.80 -14.95
CA PRO A 130 -17.47 -7.03 -15.67
C PRO A 130 -16.30 -7.80 -15.03
N PHE A 131 -15.46 -7.11 -14.27
CA PHE A 131 -14.37 -7.68 -13.48
C PHE A 131 -14.45 -7.13 -12.07
N ALA A 132 -14.18 -7.97 -11.08
CA ALA A 132 -14.03 -7.55 -9.69
C ALA A 132 -12.56 -7.35 -9.34
N ASP A 133 -12.29 -6.60 -8.28
CA ASP A 133 -10.98 -6.62 -7.63
C ASP A 133 -10.63 -8.06 -7.23
N ALA A 134 -9.35 -8.40 -7.35
CA ALA A 134 -8.88 -9.74 -7.03
C ALA A 134 -7.43 -9.72 -6.57
N VAL A 135 -7.07 -10.71 -5.75
CA VAL A 135 -5.68 -10.94 -5.35
C VAL A 135 -5.35 -12.39 -5.64
N PHE A 136 -4.28 -12.58 -6.41
CA PHE A 136 -3.75 -13.88 -6.82
C PHE A 136 -2.42 -14.11 -6.11
N GLU A 137 -2.23 -15.33 -5.63
CA GLU A 137 -1.09 -15.70 -4.79
C GLU A 137 -0.16 -16.64 -5.57
N ALA A 138 1.13 -16.58 -5.28
CA ALA A 138 2.06 -17.61 -5.70
C ALA A 138 1.74 -18.95 -5.01
N ASP A 139 2.14 -20.08 -5.60
CA ASP A 139 1.90 -21.41 -5.01
C ASP A 139 2.57 -21.56 -3.64
N ALA A 140 3.77 -20.99 -3.49
CA ALA A 140 4.44 -20.87 -2.21
C ALA A 140 5.41 -19.68 -2.19
N VAL A 141 5.49 -19.02 -1.04
CA VAL A 141 6.45 -17.94 -0.77
C VAL A 141 7.23 -18.29 0.50
N ARG A 142 8.55 -18.17 0.46
CA ARG A 142 9.43 -18.55 1.56
C ARG A 142 10.44 -17.46 1.89
N ILE A 143 10.89 -17.44 3.15
CA ILE A 143 12.10 -16.77 3.58
C ILE A 143 12.95 -17.83 4.27
N GLY A 144 14.12 -18.14 3.72
CA GLY A 144 14.91 -19.30 4.14
C GLY A 144 14.10 -20.60 4.06
N ALA A 145 13.99 -21.32 5.17
CA ALA A 145 13.21 -22.55 5.30
C ALA A 145 11.75 -22.33 5.74
N LEU A 146 11.35 -21.09 6.07
CA LEU A 146 9.99 -20.77 6.51
C LEU A 146 9.10 -20.44 5.32
N THR A 147 7.93 -21.08 5.27
CA THR A 147 6.83 -20.71 4.37
C THR A 147 6.04 -19.56 4.99
N VAL A 148 5.85 -18.48 4.25
CA VAL A 148 5.13 -17.29 4.72
C VAL A 148 3.66 -17.43 4.34
N GLU A 149 2.77 -17.35 5.33
CA GLU A 149 1.35 -17.42 5.07
C GLU A 149 0.83 -16.19 4.30
N PRO A 150 -0.13 -16.35 3.38
CA PRO A 150 -0.56 -15.24 2.51
C PRO A 150 -1.11 -14.01 3.22
N ALA A 151 -1.72 -14.19 4.40
CA ALA A 151 -2.20 -13.09 5.22
C ALA A 151 -1.08 -12.13 5.64
N LEU A 152 0.14 -12.63 5.87
CA LEU A 152 1.31 -11.79 6.16
C LEU A 152 1.82 -11.09 4.89
N LEU A 153 1.81 -11.77 3.74
CA LEU A 153 2.24 -11.15 2.49
C LEU A 153 1.37 -9.94 2.13
N ARG A 154 0.07 -9.98 2.47
CA ARG A 154 -0.88 -8.91 2.21
C ARG A 154 -0.66 -7.65 3.07
N THR A 155 0.19 -7.71 4.10
CA THR A 155 0.58 -6.52 4.89
C THR A 155 1.75 -5.77 4.28
N LEU A 156 2.47 -6.40 3.33
CA LEU A 156 3.62 -5.80 2.68
C LEU A 156 3.19 -4.79 1.61
N PRO A 157 4.01 -3.75 1.38
CA PRO A 157 3.73 -2.78 0.33
C PRO A 157 3.79 -3.46 -1.04
N THR A 158 2.85 -3.06 -1.91
CA THR A 158 2.82 -3.47 -3.32
C THR A 158 3.23 -2.30 -4.20
N GLN A 159 3.69 -2.61 -5.41
CA GLN A 159 4.06 -1.61 -6.40
C GLN A 159 3.32 -1.84 -7.72
N PRO A 160 3.12 -0.79 -8.54
CA PRO A 160 2.47 -0.94 -9.84
C PRO A 160 3.15 -1.98 -10.73
N LEU A 161 2.33 -2.75 -11.46
CA LEU A 161 2.75 -3.64 -12.53
C LEU A 161 2.16 -3.14 -13.83
N ALA A 162 3.02 -2.73 -14.76
CA ALA A 162 2.60 -2.36 -16.10
C ALA A 162 2.21 -3.61 -16.89
N VAL A 163 0.99 -3.63 -17.44
CA VAL A 163 0.51 -4.71 -18.30
C VAL A 163 0.56 -4.33 -19.77
N THR A 164 0.60 -5.35 -20.62
CA THR A 164 0.64 -5.22 -22.09
C THR A 164 -0.43 -6.12 -22.71
N LEU A 165 -0.93 -5.74 -23.89
CA LEU A 165 -1.95 -6.53 -24.59
C LEU A 165 -1.48 -7.95 -24.95
N GLY A 166 -0.17 -8.17 -25.10
CA GLY A 166 0.39 -9.51 -25.40
C GLY A 166 0.22 -10.53 -24.28
N GLN A 167 -0.15 -10.10 -23.07
CA GLN A 167 -0.46 -10.99 -21.94
C GLN A 167 -1.93 -11.45 -21.97
N LEU A 168 -2.80 -10.76 -22.70
CA LEU A 168 -4.23 -11.04 -22.71
C LEU A 168 -4.58 -12.14 -23.73
N PRO A 169 -5.65 -12.92 -23.48
CA PRO A 169 -6.27 -13.75 -24.51
C PRO A 169 -6.64 -12.91 -25.75
N PRO A 170 -6.58 -13.46 -26.99
CA PRO A 170 -6.76 -12.69 -28.21
C PRO A 170 -8.05 -11.87 -28.29
N ASN A 171 -9.16 -12.42 -27.79
CA ASN A 171 -10.45 -11.72 -27.75
C ASN A 171 -10.44 -10.52 -26.80
N LEU A 172 -9.72 -10.61 -25.67
CA LEU A 172 -9.58 -9.49 -24.73
C LEU A 172 -8.58 -8.46 -25.24
N ALA A 173 -7.47 -8.90 -25.84
CA ALA A 173 -6.51 -8.01 -26.46
C ALA A 173 -7.13 -7.14 -27.57
N ALA A 174 -8.20 -7.62 -28.22
CA ALA A 174 -8.97 -6.85 -29.20
C ALA A 174 -9.98 -5.88 -28.58
N SER A 175 -10.42 -6.11 -27.33
CA SER A 175 -11.41 -5.29 -26.63
C SER A 175 -10.80 -4.26 -25.68
N PHE A 176 -9.50 -4.36 -25.40
CA PHE A 176 -8.79 -3.46 -24.50
C PHE A 176 -7.74 -2.63 -25.23
N SER A 177 -7.55 -1.40 -24.77
CA SER A 177 -6.36 -0.59 -25.04
C SER A 177 -5.46 -0.55 -23.80
N VAL A 178 -4.17 -0.24 -23.99
CA VAL A 178 -3.21 -0.05 -22.90
C VAL A 178 -2.74 1.40 -22.88
N ARG A 179 -2.74 2.01 -21.70
CA ARG A 179 -2.10 3.30 -21.44
C ARG A 179 -1.49 3.31 -20.04
N ASP A 180 -0.25 3.78 -19.94
CA ASP A 180 0.51 3.86 -18.69
C ASP A 180 0.48 2.56 -17.86
N GLY A 181 0.52 1.41 -18.56
CA GLY A 181 0.51 0.10 -17.94
C GLY A 181 -0.84 -0.34 -17.36
N ALA A 182 -1.94 0.32 -17.70
CA ALA A 182 -3.31 -0.07 -17.34
C ALA A 182 -4.13 -0.45 -18.59
N LEU A 183 -5.11 -1.34 -18.42
CA LEU A 183 -6.06 -1.73 -19.47
C LEU A 183 -7.30 -0.83 -19.42
N TYR A 184 -7.83 -0.47 -20.58
CA TYR A 184 -9.06 0.31 -20.73
C TYR A 184 -10.00 -0.32 -21.76
N SER A 185 -11.29 -0.48 -21.45
CA SER A 185 -12.29 -1.00 -22.40
C SER A 185 -12.78 0.02 -23.43
N GLY A 186 -12.44 1.30 -23.24
CA GLY A 186 -12.80 2.41 -24.11
C GLY A 186 -11.63 3.38 -24.30
N ASP A 187 -11.91 4.60 -24.77
CA ASP A 187 -10.90 5.66 -24.91
C ASP A 187 -10.66 6.34 -23.54
N PRO A 188 -9.47 6.22 -22.94
CA PRO A 188 -9.17 6.88 -21.67
C PRO A 188 -9.18 8.42 -21.71
N ASP A 189 -9.07 9.07 -22.88
CA ASP A 189 -9.19 10.55 -22.99
C ASP A 189 -10.65 11.02 -23.13
N ALA A 190 -11.54 10.12 -23.52
CA ALA A 190 -12.96 10.38 -23.71
C ALA A 190 -13.81 9.18 -23.23
N PRO A 191 -13.73 8.81 -21.94
CA PRO A 191 -14.38 7.61 -21.43
C PRO A 191 -15.90 7.75 -21.40
N ALA A 192 -16.60 6.65 -21.67
CA ALA A 192 -18.04 6.54 -21.55
C ALA A 192 -18.45 5.89 -20.23
N VAL A 193 -19.66 6.20 -19.76
CA VAL A 193 -20.22 5.55 -18.56
C VAL A 193 -20.29 4.04 -18.79
N GLY A 194 -19.65 3.29 -17.89
CA GLY A 194 -19.50 1.83 -17.96
C GLY A 194 -18.17 1.35 -18.49
N ASP A 195 -17.30 2.24 -19.00
CA ASP A 195 -15.94 1.85 -19.33
C ASP A 195 -15.19 1.41 -18.07
N VAL A 196 -14.34 0.39 -18.22
CA VAL A 196 -13.53 -0.15 -17.12
C VAL A 196 -12.05 0.14 -17.34
N ARG A 197 -11.38 0.45 -16.23
CA ARG A 197 -9.93 0.60 -16.13
C ARG A 197 -9.41 -0.47 -15.18
N ILE A 198 -8.46 -1.27 -15.64
CA ILE A 198 -7.85 -2.33 -14.86
C ILE A 198 -6.38 -2.02 -14.64
N ARG A 199 -5.99 -1.95 -13.37
CA ARG A 199 -4.60 -1.77 -12.95
C ARG A 199 -4.13 -3.00 -12.20
N TYR A 200 -2.84 -3.27 -12.30
CA TYR A 200 -2.22 -4.30 -11.49
C TYR A 200 -1.19 -3.70 -10.56
N ARG A 201 -1.09 -4.30 -9.37
CA ARG A 201 0.01 -4.13 -8.44
C ARG A 201 0.57 -5.49 -8.09
N GLN A 202 1.82 -5.52 -7.67
CA GLN A 202 2.49 -6.76 -7.31
C GLN A 202 3.36 -6.59 -6.08
N LEU A 203 3.48 -7.66 -5.30
CA LEU A 203 4.53 -7.81 -4.31
C LEU A 203 5.70 -8.54 -4.98
N GLN A 204 6.70 -7.80 -5.44
CA GLN A 204 7.87 -8.42 -6.07
C GLN A 204 8.69 -9.23 -5.06
N ALA A 205 9.47 -10.18 -5.59
CA ALA A 205 10.56 -10.77 -4.84
C ALA A 205 11.52 -9.69 -4.34
N GLY A 206 12.02 -9.86 -3.13
CA GLY A 206 12.99 -8.96 -2.53
C GLY A 206 13.20 -9.25 -1.06
N THR A 207 14.15 -8.56 -0.46
CA THR A 207 14.40 -8.62 0.98
C THR A 207 13.29 -7.90 1.73
N VAL A 208 12.64 -8.61 2.64
CA VAL A 208 11.58 -8.07 3.50
C VAL A 208 11.88 -8.41 4.95
N THR A 209 11.32 -7.62 5.86
CA THR A 209 11.24 -7.94 7.28
C THR A 209 9.79 -8.24 7.62
N LEU A 210 9.54 -9.40 8.23
CA LEU A 210 8.22 -9.85 8.64
C LEU A 210 8.24 -10.23 10.11
N THR A 211 7.15 -9.91 10.80
CA THR A 211 6.90 -10.35 12.17
C THR A 211 5.67 -11.25 12.18
N GLY A 212 5.78 -12.42 12.79
CA GLY A 212 4.70 -13.40 12.84
C GLY A 212 4.93 -14.47 13.91
N ILE A 213 4.03 -15.43 13.99
CA ILE A 213 4.14 -16.57 14.90
C ILE A 213 4.73 -17.76 14.14
N GLN A 214 5.83 -18.32 14.61
CA GLN A 214 6.37 -19.55 14.04
C GLN A 214 5.48 -20.74 14.43
N ARG A 215 5.09 -21.54 13.44
CA ARG A 215 4.44 -22.85 13.64
C ARG A 215 5.08 -23.88 12.72
N GLY A 216 5.94 -24.73 13.28
CA GLY A 216 6.82 -25.61 12.53
C GLY A 216 7.65 -24.83 11.52
N THR A 217 7.41 -25.09 10.23
CA THR A 217 8.10 -24.41 9.11
C THR A 217 7.25 -23.31 8.47
N HIS A 218 6.25 -22.80 9.18
CA HIS A 218 5.36 -21.73 8.70
C HIS A 218 5.46 -20.50 9.59
N LEU A 219 5.34 -19.33 8.97
CA LEU A 219 5.19 -18.04 9.65
C LEU A 219 3.75 -17.57 9.47
N HIS A 220 3.00 -17.49 10.57
CA HIS A 220 1.60 -17.09 10.61
C HIS A 220 1.42 -15.64 11.06
N PRO A 221 0.33 -14.97 10.66
CA PRO A 221 -0.01 -13.65 11.20
C PRO A 221 -0.20 -13.71 12.72
N ILE A 222 0.08 -12.59 13.38
CA ILE A 222 -0.28 -12.38 14.78
C ILE A 222 -1.81 -12.21 14.83
N PRO A 223 -2.52 -12.94 15.71
CA PRO A 223 -3.97 -12.86 15.85
C PRO A 223 -4.47 -11.52 16.40
#